data_AF-A0A5N5SVV8-F1
#
_entry.id   AF-A0A5N5SVV8-F1
#
_cell.length_a   1.000
_cell.length_b   1.000
_cell.length_c   1.000
_cell.angle_alpha   90.00
_cell.angle_beta   90.00
_cell.angle_gamma   90.00
#
_symmetry.space_group_name_H-M   'P 1'
#
loop_
_entity.id
_entity.type
_entity.pdbx_description
1 polymer ?
#
loop_
_entity_poly.entity_id
_entity_poly.type
_entity_poly.pdbx_seq_one_letter_code
_entity_poly.pdbx_strand_id
1 'polypeptide(L)'
;MITTFILEGTLLKPNMVTAGQSCPTKYTPEEVATATVTALSRTMPAAVPGVTFLSGGQSEEEATVHLDAINRSTDAKKPWALTFSYGRALQASVLRAWGGKDEGVKAGQDELLKRAKANSNAALGKYERGSCKGFAADAGLFIKDHQY
;
A
#
# COMPACT_ATOMS: atom_id res chain seq x y z
N MET A 1 32.22 -11.61 9.50
CA MET A 1 31.04 -12.47 9.32
C MET A 1 30.47 -12.12 7.96
N ILE A 2 30.62 -12.98 6.95
CA ILE A 2 29.95 -12.78 5.65
C ILE A 2 28.59 -13.46 5.79
N THR A 3 27.53 -12.69 6.01
CA THR A 3 26.17 -13.19 5.87
C THR A 3 25.85 -13.25 4.39
N THR A 4 25.99 -14.43 3.79
CA THR A 4 25.55 -14.66 2.41
C THR A 4 24.02 -14.71 2.39
N PHE A 5 23.40 -13.66 1.86
CA PHE A 5 21.94 -13.57 1.73
C PHE A 5 21.57 -13.75 0.25
N ILE A 6 20.65 -14.67 -0.03
CA ILE A 6 20.18 -14.98 -1.39
C ILE A 6 19.04 -14.02 -1.72
N LEU A 7 19.32 -12.96 -2.48
CA LEU A 7 18.35 -11.89 -2.77
C LEU A 7 17.12 -12.41 -3.53
N GLU A 8 17.31 -13.40 -4.39
CA GLU A 8 16.28 -14.04 -5.20
C GLU A 8 15.19 -14.73 -4.35
N GLY A 9 15.53 -15.14 -3.13
CA GLY A 9 14.59 -15.78 -2.19
C GLY A 9 13.91 -14.80 -1.24
N THR A 10 13.97 -13.49 -1.49
CA THR A 10 13.65 -12.48 -0.49
C THR A 10 12.66 -11.46 -1.01
N LEU A 11 11.94 -10.81 -0.09
CA LEU A 11 11.03 -9.72 -0.42
C LEU A 11 11.37 -8.53 0.47
N LEU A 12 11.33 -7.33 -0.10
CA LEU A 12 11.48 -6.11 0.68
C LEU A 12 10.08 -5.60 1.06
N LYS A 13 9.90 -5.20 2.32
CA LYS A 13 8.70 -4.51 2.81
C LYS A 13 9.04 -3.10 3.28
N PRO A 14 9.22 -2.13 2.36
CA PRO A 14 9.55 -0.76 2.73
C PRO A 14 8.29 0.08 2.90
N ASN A 15 8.45 1.26 3.48
CA ASN A 15 7.48 2.35 3.33
C ASN A 15 7.53 2.93 1.91
N MET A 16 6.41 3.50 1.47
CA MET A 16 6.42 4.42 0.34
C MET A 16 7.13 5.73 0.75
N VAL A 17 7.67 6.46 -0.21
CA VAL A 17 8.32 7.75 0.04
C VAL A 17 7.24 8.84 0.06
N THR A 18 6.73 9.13 1.24
CA THR A 18 5.70 10.15 1.48
C THR A 18 6.25 11.27 2.35
N ALA A 19 5.59 12.42 2.35
CA ALA A 19 5.83 13.43 3.37
C ALA A 19 5.53 12.89 4.77
N GLY A 20 6.18 13.46 5.79
CA GLY A 20 5.87 13.17 7.18
C GLY A 20 4.43 13.56 7.53
N GLN A 21 3.83 12.88 8.51
CA GLN A 21 2.42 13.09 8.88
C GLN A 21 2.11 14.54 9.31
N SER A 22 3.08 15.23 9.92
CA SER A 22 2.97 16.64 10.32
C SER A 22 3.41 17.63 9.24
N CYS A 23 3.75 17.17 8.03
CA CYS A 23 4.12 18.05 6.94
C CYS A 23 2.87 18.81 6.46
N PRO A 24 2.89 20.16 6.42
CA PRO A 24 1.76 20.95 5.94
C PRO A 24 1.56 20.81 4.43
N THR A 25 2.63 20.52 3.69
CA THR A 25 2.60 20.32 2.25
C THR A 25 2.00 18.95 1.92
N LYS A 26 1.00 18.94 1.04
CA LYS A 26 0.45 17.72 0.45
C LYS A 26 1.05 17.53 -0.93
N TYR A 27 1.41 16.29 -1.22
CA TYR A 27 2.01 15.88 -2.50
C TYR A 27 1.01 15.01 -3.25
N THR A 28 1.12 15.01 -4.58
CA THR A 28 0.26 14.17 -5.41
C THR A 28 0.73 12.71 -5.39
N PRO A 29 -0.15 11.75 -5.74
CA PRO A 29 0.23 10.36 -5.91
C PRO A 29 1.41 10.15 -6.88
N GLU A 30 1.49 10.96 -7.92
CA GLU A 30 2.56 10.92 -8.91
C GLU A 30 3.90 11.37 -8.31
N GLU A 31 3.92 12.42 -7.49
CA GLU A 31 5.13 12.86 -6.79
C GLU A 31 5.63 11.80 -5.79
N VAL A 32 4.71 11.17 -5.05
CA VAL A 32 5.01 10.03 -4.17
C VAL A 32 5.56 8.85 -4.98
N ALA A 33 4.98 8.58 -6.15
CA ALA A 33 5.42 7.51 -7.05
C ALA A 33 6.84 7.77 -7.55
N THR A 34 7.11 8.95 -8.13
CA THR A 34 8.43 9.36 -8.62
C THR A 34 9.49 9.24 -7.51
N ALA A 35 9.20 9.77 -6.32
CA ALA A 35 10.13 9.69 -5.19
C ALA A 35 10.40 8.23 -4.77
N THR A 36 9.35 7.40 -4.73
CA THR A 36 9.45 5.99 -4.34
C THR A 36 10.25 5.16 -5.35
N VAL A 37 9.94 5.24 -6.65
CA VAL A 37 10.64 4.47 -7.68
C VAL A 37 12.09 4.95 -7.85
N THR A 38 12.34 6.24 -7.65
CA THR A 38 13.70 6.80 -7.63
C THR A 38 14.51 6.23 -6.46
N ALA A 39 13.94 6.20 -5.25
CA ALA A 39 14.62 5.63 -4.09
C ALA A 39 14.95 4.14 -4.28
N LEU A 40 13.98 3.35 -4.77
CA LEU A 40 14.19 1.93 -5.06
C LEU A 40 15.24 1.72 -6.15
N SER A 41 15.17 2.43 -7.28
CA SER A 41 16.14 2.31 -8.37
C SER A 41 17.58 2.65 -7.98
N ARG A 42 17.77 3.49 -6.95
CA ARG A 42 19.10 3.84 -6.42
C ARG A 42 19.66 2.84 -5.41
N THR A 43 18.83 1.94 -4.86
CA THR A 43 19.20 1.15 -3.67
C THR A 43 18.91 -0.35 -3.80
N MET A 44 17.91 -0.75 -4.59
CA MET A 44 17.53 -2.14 -4.76
C MET A 44 18.35 -2.82 -5.86
N PRO A 45 19.00 -3.97 -5.58
CA PRO A 45 19.52 -4.82 -6.63
C PRO A 45 18.38 -5.47 -7.44
N ALA A 46 18.59 -5.65 -8.75
CA ALA A 46 17.63 -6.30 -9.65
C ALA A 46 17.30 -7.76 -9.26
N ALA A 47 18.16 -8.43 -8.49
CA ALA A 47 18.00 -9.82 -8.07
C ALA A 47 16.84 -10.05 -7.08
N VAL A 48 16.40 -9.02 -6.35
CA VAL A 48 15.24 -9.19 -5.46
C VAL A 48 13.97 -9.34 -6.30
N PRO A 49 13.13 -10.38 -6.11
CA PRO A 49 11.98 -10.61 -6.97
C PRO A 49 10.86 -9.57 -6.81
N GLY A 50 10.72 -8.95 -5.63
CA GLY A 50 9.61 -8.05 -5.39
C GLY A 50 9.70 -7.16 -4.14
N VAL A 51 8.94 -6.07 -4.22
CA VAL A 51 8.72 -5.10 -3.15
C VAL A 51 7.25 -5.16 -2.75
N THR A 52 7.00 -5.35 -1.46
CA THR A 52 5.66 -5.49 -0.87
C THR A 52 5.42 -4.34 0.10
N PHE A 53 4.92 -3.22 -0.39
CA PHE A 53 4.82 -1.99 0.42
C PHE A 53 3.95 -2.18 1.66
N LEU A 54 4.37 -1.59 2.78
CA LEU A 54 3.48 -1.36 3.92
C LEU A 54 2.63 -0.11 3.68
N SER A 55 1.40 -0.09 4.18
CA SER A 55 0.52 1.08 4.06
C SER A 55 0.81 2.17 5.09
N GLY A 56 1.42 1.82 6.22
CA GLY A 56 1.73 2.78 7.27
C GLY A 56 0.47 3.40 7.87
N GLY A 57 0.42 4.73 7.95
CA GLY A 57 -0.74 5.50 8.45
C GLY A 57 -1.73 5.96 7.39
N GLN A 58 -1.50 5.62 6.11
CA GLN A 58 -2.36 5.99 5.00
C GLN A 58 -3.77 5.42 5.17
N SER A 59 -4.77 6.11 4.60
CA SER A 59 -6.12 5.53 4.46
C SER A 59 -6.12 4.33 3.50
N GLU A 60 -7.23 3.58 3.44
CA GLU A 60 -7.35 2.46 2.51
C GLU A 60 -7.26 2.93 1.05
N GLU A 61 -7.90 4.06 0.73
CA GLU A 61 -7.92 4.62 -0.61
C GLU A 61 -6.56 5.22 -0.99
N GLU A 62 -5.93 5.98 -0.08
CA GLU A 62 -4.64 6.61 -0.33
C GLU A 62 -3.56 5.56 -0.61
N ALA A 63 -3.49 4.49 0.18
CA ALA A 63 -2.54 3.40 -0.03
C ALA A 63 -2.75 2.68 -1.37
N THR A 64 -4.00 2.58 -1.84
CA THR A 64 -4.34 1.98 -3.14
C THR A 64 -3.92 2.91 -4.28
N VAL A 65 -4.24 4.20 -4.18
CA VAL A 65 -3.91 5.22 -5.18
C VAL A 65 -2.40 5.41 -5.33
N HIS A 66 -1.64 5.44 -4.24
CA HIS A 66 -0.19 5.52 -4.31
C HIS A 66 0.44 4.27 -4.94
N LEU A 67 -0.06 3.08 -4.63
CA LEU A 67 0.43 1.85 -5.28
C LEU A 67 0.16 1.84 -6.79
N ASP A 68 -1.01 2.32 -7.21
CA ASP A 68 -1.35 2.46 -8.63
C ASP A 68 -0.39 3.43 -9.35
N ALA A 69 -0.19 4.61 -8.77
CA ALA A 69 0.72 5.62 -9.31
C ALA A 69 2.17 5.09 -9.41
N ILE A 70 2.64 4.35 -8.41
CA ILE A 70 3.96 3.69 -8.43
C ILE A 70 4.07 2.70 -9.59
N ASN A 71 3.03 1.88 -9.83
CA ASN A 71 3.03 0.92 -10.92
C ASN A 71 2.92 1.59 -12.30
N ARG A 72 2.25 2.74 -12.39
CA ARG A 72 2.11 3.53 -13.63
C ARG A 72 3.30 4.44 -13.95
N SER A 73 4.08 4.86 -12.95
CA SER A 73 5.21 5.77 -13.16
C SER A 73 6.24 5.21 -14.15
N THR A 74 6.76 6.05 -15.03
CA THR A 74 7.80 5.70 -16.00
C THR A 74 9.15 6.32 -15.67
N ASP A 75 9.29 6.96 -14.49
CA ASP A 75 10.46 7.76 -14.12
C ASP A 75 11.72 6.93 -13.84
N ALA A 76 11.55 5.64 -13.58
CA ALA A 76 12.65 4.70 -13.36
C ALA A 76 12.31 3.29 -13.86
N LYS A 77 13.34 2.50 -14.16
CA LYS A 77 13.17 1.07 -14.43
C LYS A 77 12.77 0.35 -13.13
N LYS A 78 11.81 -0.56 -13.25
CA LYS A 78 11.25 -1.33 -12.13
C LYS A 78 11.36 -2.82 -12.46
N PRO A 79 12.56 -3.44 -12.33
CA PRO A 79 12.76 -4.86 -12.64
C PRO A 79 12.14 -5.81 -11.60
N TRP A 80 11.41 -5.26 -10.62
CA TRP A 80 10.79 -5.98 -9.50
C TRP A 80 9.27 -5.91 -9.61
N ALA A 81 8.58 -6.93 -9.09
CA ALA A 81 7.16 -6.78 -8.82
C ALA A 81 6.94 -5.75 -7.72
N LEU A 82 6.05 -4.77 -7.93
CA LEU A 82 5.68 -3.75 -6.94
C LEU A 82 4.24 -3.98 -6.48
N THR A 83 4.09 -4.53 -5.28
CA THR A 83 2.80 -4.96 -4.74
C THR A 83 2.64 -4.55 -3.28
N PHE A 84 1.59 -5.02 -2.61
CA PHE A 84 1.19 -4.61 -1.27
C PHE A 84 1.39 -5.70 -0.22
N SER A 85 1.70 -5.29 1.00
CA SER A 85 1.60 -6.07 2.24
C SER A 85 0.89 -5.23 3.29
N TYR A 86 -0.42 -5.08 3.12
CA TYR A 86 -1.26 -4.16 3.89
C TYR A 86 -1.99 -4.86 5.04
N GLY A 87 -1.92 -4.24 6.22
CA GLY A 87 -2.77 -4.56 7.36
C GLY A 87 -3.98 -3.63 7.37
N ARG A 88 -3.86 -2.49 8.05
CA ARG A 88 -4.96 -1.51 8.23
C ARG A 88 -5.63 -1.10 6.91
N ALA A 89 -4.84 -0.81 5.87
CA ALA A 89 -5.38 -0.40 4.56
C ALA A 89 -6.20 -1.48 3.82
N LEU A 90 -6.16 -2.73 4.30
CA LEU A 90 -6.96 -3.84 3.78
C LEU A 90 -8.13 -4.22 4.72
N GLN A 91 -8.04 -3.85 6.00
CA GLN A 91 -8.91 -4.37 7.05
C GLN A 91 -9.76 -3.30 7.76
N ALA A 92 -9.53 -2.01 7.56
CA ALA A 92 -10.24 -0.98 8.32
C ALA A 92 -11.75 -0.99 8.01
N SER A 93 -12.15 -1.08 6.75
CA SER A 93 -13.56 -1.24 6.36
C SER A 93 -14.11 -2.61 6.79
N VAL A 94 -13.29 -3.66 6.72
CA VAL A 94 -13.66 -5.04 7.11
C VAL A 94 -14.07 -5.10 8.57
N LEU A 95 -13.22 -4.57 9.47
CA LEU A 95 -13.46 -4.60 10.91
C LEU A 95 -14.70 -3.77 11.29
N ARG A 96 -14.91 -2.62 10.64
CA ARG A 96 -16.11 -1.79 10.87
C ARG A 96 -17.39 -2.46 10.38
N ALA A 97 -17.37 -3.08 9.19
CA ALA A 97 -18.52 -3.78 8.65
C ALA A 97 -18.85 -5.06 9.43
N TRP A 98 -17.84 -5.76 9.93
CA TRP A 98 -18.03 -6.95 10.76
C TRP A 98 -18.59 -6.61 12.15
N GLY A 99 -18.08 -5.56 12.80
CA GLY A 99 -18.56 -5.13 14.11
C GLY A 99 -18.41 -6.15 15.24
N GLY A 100 -17.65 -7.23 15.03
CA GLY A 100 -17.41 -8.28 16.02
C GLY A 100 -18.59 -9.23 16.26
N LYS A 101 -19.56 -9.29 15.34
CA LYS A 101 -20.77 -10.12 15.48
C LYS A 101 -20.93 -11.07 14.30
N ASP A 102 -21.55 -12.22 14.53
CA ASP A 102 -21.74 -13.25 13.50
C ASP A 102 -22.56 -12.73 12.31
N GLU A 103 -23.53 -11.86 12.56
CA GLU A 103 -24.37 -11.26 11.50
C GLU A 103 -23.56 -10.35 10.56
N GLY A 104 -22.44 -9.80 11.03
CA GLY A 104 -21.58 -8.91 10.27
C GLY A 104 -20.51 -9.62 9.44
N VAL A 105 -20.33 -10.94 9.58
CA VAL A 105 -19.24 -11.70 8.92
C VAL A 105 -19.30 -11.52 7.40
N LYS A 106 -20.49 -11.63 6.81
CA LYS A 106 -20.67 -11.49 5.37
C LYS A 106 -20.33 -10.06 4.89
N ALA A 107 -20.77 -9.04 5.62
CA ALA A 107 -20.46 -7.65 5.30
C ALA A 107 -18.94 -7.38 5.37
N GLY A 108 -18.24 -7.91 6.38
CA GLY A 108 -16.79 -7.83 6.49
C GLY A 108 -16.06 -8.52 5.32
N GLN A 109 -16.49 -9.73 4.94
CA GLN A 109 -15.92 -10.45 3.78
C GLN A 109 -16.11 -9.68 2.47
N ASP A 110 -17.27 -9.06 2.27
CA ASP A 110 -17.56 -8.29 1.07
C ASP A 110 -16.68 -7.02 1.00
N GLU A 111 -16.41 -6.37 2.13
CA GLU A 111 -15.42 -5.27 2.20
C GLU A 111 -13.99 -5.73 1.93
N LEU A 112 -13.61 -6.91 2.43
CA LEU A 112 -12.28 -7.48 2.20
C LEU A 112 -12.06 -7.74 0.71
N LEU A 113 -13.05 -8.36 0.05
CA LEU A 113 -13.01 -8.59 -1.39
C LEU A 113 -12.98 -7.26 -2.17
N LYS A 114 -13.75 -6.28 -1.69
CA LYS A 114 -13.66 -4.83 -1.98
C LYS A 114 -12.22 -4.39 -2.21
N ARG A 115 -11.50 -4.32 -1.09
CA ARG A 115 -10.14 -3.77 -0.98
C ARG A 115 -9.09 -4.68 -1.63
N ALA A 116 -9.25 -5.99 -1.58
CA ALA A 116 -8.32 -6.92 -2.22
C ALA A 116 -8.30 -6.73 -3.75
N LYS A 117 -9.47 -6.59 -4.37
CA LYS A 117 -9.59 -6.30 -5.80
C LYS A 117 -8.99 -4.94 -6.17
N ALA A 118 -9.27 -3.91 -5.37
CA ALA A 118 -8.73 -2.58 -5.59
C ALA A 118 -7.19 -2.58 -5.58
N ASN A 119 -6.57 -3.18 -4.55
CA ASN A 119 -5.12 -3.29 -4.44
C ASN A 119 -4.51 -4.20 -5.50
N SER A 120 -5.21 -5.27 -5.91
CA SER A 120 -4.79 -6.11 -7.05
C SER A 120 -4.75 -5.32 -8.36
N ASN A 121 -5.72 -4.45 -8.61
CA ASN A 121 -5.72 -3.59 -9.80
C ASN A 121 -4.62 -2.52 -9.72
N ALA A 122 -4.38 -1.96 -8.53
CA ALA A 122 -3.31 -0.98 -8.30
C ALA A 122 -1.92 -1.59 -8.52
N ALA A 123 -1.70 -2.85 -8.10
CA ALA A 123 -0.47 -3.58 -8.40
C ALA A 123 -0.23 -3.80 -9.92
N LEU A 124 -1.27 -3.68 -10.74
CA LEU A 124 -1.20 -3.74 -12.20
C LEU A 124 -1.19 -2.34 -12.85
N GLY A 125 -1.27 -1.25 -12.07
CA GLY A 125 -1.42 0.11 -12.58
C GLY A 125 -2.76 0.35 -13.30
N LYS A 126 -3.82 -0.35 -12.88
CA LYS A 126 -5.16 -0.34 -13.50
C LYS A 126 -6.25 0.09 -12.52
N TYR A 127 -5.88 0.64 -11.37
CA TYR A 127 -6.87 1.11 -10.41
C TYR A 127 -7.37 2.50 -10.79
N GLU A 128 -8.69 2.66 -10.81
CA GLU A 128 -9.31 3.97 -10.97
C GLU A 128 -9.67 4.54 -9.59
N ARG A 129 -9.13 5.72 -9.27
CA ARG A 129 -9.38 6.38 -7.98
C ARG A 129 -10.87 6.56 -7.72
N GLY A 130 -11.34 6.18 -6.53
CA GLY A 130 -12.74 6.28 -6.12
C GLY A 130 -13.65 5.16 -6.68
N SER A 131 -13.13 4.26 -7.52
CA SER A 131 -13.89 3.11 -8.05
C SER A 131 -14.24 2.10 -6.96
N CYS A 132 -13.45 2.04 -5.88
CA CYS A 132 -13.75 1.24 -4.72
C CYS A 132 -14.22 2.14 -3.57
N LYS A 133 -15.47 2.00 -3.15
CA LYS A 133 -16.01 2.67 -1.96
C LYS A 133 -16.01 1.68 -0.80
N GLY A 134 -15.48 2.08 0.35
CA GLY A 134 -15.45 1.28 1.58
C GLY A 134 -15.98 2.09 2.77
N PHE A 135 -16.45 1.40 3.81
CA PHE A 135 -16.98 2.01 5.03
C PHE A 135 -16.01 2.97 5.74
N ALA A 136 -14.70 2.79 5.53
CA ALA A 136 -13.63 3.55 6.17
C ALA A 136 -12.61 4.10 5.15
N ALA A 137 -12.94 4.13 3.86
CA ALA A 137 -11.95 4.28 2.80
C ALA A 137 -11.06 5.53 2.92
N ASP A 138 -11.64 6.65 3.37
CA ASP A 138 -10.96 7.94 3.53
C ASP A 138 -10.51 8.23 4.97
N ALA A 139 -10.84 7.36 5.93
CA ALA A 139 -10.44 7.57 7.31
C ALA A 139 -8.93 7.34 7.45
N GLY A 140 -8.20 8.35 7.92
CA GLY A 140 -6.79 8.21 8.26
C GLY A 140 -6.60 7.10 9.30
N LEU A 141 -5.68 6.17 9.04
CA LEU A 141 -5.49 4.97 9.87
C LEU A 141 -4.34 5.15 10.87
N PHE A 142 -3.79 6.36 10.96
CA PHE A 142 -2.77 6.71 11.94
C PHE A 142 -3.37 6.79 13.35
N ILE A 143 -2.73 6.10 14.29
CA ILE A 143 -3.03 6.16 15.72
C ILE A 143 -1.79 6.75 16.38
N LYS A 144 -1.92 7.95 16.95
CA LYS A 144 -0.83 8.59 17.68
C LYS A 144 -0.49 7.75 18.91
N ASP A 145 0.79 7.53 19.17
CA ASP A 145 1.31 6.84 20.36
C ASP A 145 0.86 5.36 20.51
N HIS A 146 0.39 4.72 19.43
CA HIS A 146 0.00 3.29 19.40
C HIS A 146 -1.01 2.86 20.47
N GLN A 147 -1.84 3.78 20.98
CA GLN A 147 -2.88 3.43 21.95
C GLN A 147 -4.07 2.80 21.21
N TYR A 148 -4.22 1.48 21.37
CA TYR A 148 -5.35 0.70 20.87
C TYR A 148 -6.54 0.74 21.82
#